data_AF-A0A8S1A3V4-F1
#
_entry.id   AF-A0A8S1A3V4-F1
#
_cell.length_a   1.000
_cell.length_b   1.000
_cell.length_c   1.000
_cell.angle_alpha   90.00
_cell.angle_beta   90.00
_cell.angle_gamma   90.00
#
_symmetry.space_group_name_H-M   'P 1'
#
loop_
_entity.id
_entity.type
_entity.pdbx_description
1 polymer ?
#
loop_
_entity_poly.entity_id
_entity_poly.type
_entity_poly.pdbx_seq_one_letter_code
_entity_poly.pdbx_strand_id
1 'polypeptide(L)'
;MSDILIDDCENPENSGRVSRPTLAQVKAIISFMEKHPDLAHRRLRVGMGHAKFKKLWLELSNIANSIDGTIKSTKGWIKFWSDKKRSIHIKKKQIEEGKLLGSLTALEQKIYDLCDAHPPITSRKKKIVKEEPCNGNDNESFDDELSNDYKQEENSRLNTSEVDERQLNMIDKLVVVMNQQSAALSQMAQATLTSSKALETIAEASHVQAIAVDRLANTFETINASFHDVRNAILGIDYTIKRCYPATASEQRQNSNIFS
;
A
#
# COMPACT_ATOMS: atom_id res chain seq x y z
N MET A 1 -36.02 -40.85 25.85
CA MET A 1 -35.41 -40.12 24.72
C MET A 1 -33.99 -39.73 25.14
N SER A 2 -33.08 -40.70 25.06
CA SER A 2 -31.68 -40.52 24.64
C SER A 2 -31.68 -39.75 23.32
N ASP A 3 -30.72 -38.91 22.90
CA ASP A 3 -29.29 -38.75 23.15
C ASP A 3 -28.91 -37.55 22.22
N ILE A 4 -28.11 -36.53 22.53
CA ILE A 4 -26.64 -36.53 22.56
C ILE A 4 -26.19 -35.09 22.85
N LEU A 5 -25.34 -34.95 23.87
CA LEU A 5 -24.40 -33.84 24.07
C LEU A 5 -23.21 -34.01 23.11
N ILE A 6 -22.81 -32.96 22.38
CA ILE A 6 -21.42 -32.76 21.93
C ILE A 6 -21.19 -31.24 21.93
N ASP A 7 -20.79 -30.65 23.05
CA ASP A 7 -19.44 -30.61 23.62
C ASP A 7 -18.61 -29.47 23.00
N ASP A 8 -18.31 -28.52 23.88
CA ASP A 8 -17.32 -27.46 23.71
C ASP A 8 -15.96 -28.11 23.42
N CYS A 9 -15.59 -28.18 22.15
CA CYS A 9 -14.18 -28.37 21.80
C CYS A 9 -13.44 -27.03 21.90
N GLU A 10 -13.20 -26.60 23.14
CA GLU A 10 -11.89 -26.07 23.46
C GLU A 10 -10.85 -27.15 23.15
N ASN A 11 -9.92 -26.87 22.25
CA ASN A 11 -8.66 -27.60 22.20
C ASN A 11 -7.58 -26.70 21.58
N PRO A 12 -6.33 -26.88 21.98
CA PRO A 12 -5.61 -26.00 22.88
C PRO A 12 -4.65 -25.12 22.07
N GLU A 13 -3.94 -24.24 22.76
CA GLU A 13 -2.80 -23.53 22.20
C GLU A 13 -1.86 -24.48 21.42
N ASN A 14 -1.83 -24.33 20.09
CA ASN A 14 -0.64 -24.68 19.34
C ASN A 14 0.15 -23.40 19.08
N SER A 15 0.81 -22.93 20.15
CA SER A 15 1.98 -22.04 20.11
C SER A 15 3.19 -22.76 19.46
N GLY A 16 2.96 -23.39 18.31
CA GLY A 16 3.95 -24.12 17.53
C GLY A 16 3.89 -23.59 16.11
N ARG A 17 4.90 -22.78 15.74
CA ARG A 17 5.24 -22.29 14.40
C ARG A 17 4.13 -22.49 13.35
N VAL A 18 3.46 -21.40 12.96
CA VAL A 18 2.48 -21.40 11.86
C VAL A 18 3.06 -22.15 10.66
N SER A 19 2.68 -23.42 10.50
CA SER A 19 3.28 -24.27 9.48
C SER A 19 2.91 -23.69 8.12
N ARG A 20 3.93 -23.48 7.28
CA ARG A 20 3.76 -22.90 5.95
C ARG A 20 3.01 -23.91 5.10
N PRO A 21 1.92 -23.51 4.40
CA PRO A 21 1.25 -24.39 3.47
C PRO A 21 2.22 -24.96 2.43
N THR A 22 2.02 -26.23 2.08
CA THR A 22 2.83 -26.90 1.06
C THR A 22 2.54 -26.31 -0.31
N LEU A 23 3.47 -26.48 -1.26
CA LEU A 23 3.28 -25.97 -2.62
C LEU A 23 2.03 -26.56 -3.28
N ALA A 24 1.71 -27.83 -3.01
CA ALA A 24 0.50 -28.50 -3.48
C ALA A 24 -0.77 -27.84 -2.95
N GLN A 25 -0.81 -27.55 -1.64
CA GLN A 25 -1.92 -26.82 -1.02
C GLN A 25 -2.09 -25.42 -1.62
N VAL A 26 -1.00 -24.68 -1.82
CA VAL A 26 -1.05 -23.35 -2.44
C VAL A 26 -1.56 -23.42 -3.89
N LYS A 27 -1.12 -24.40 -4.68
CA LYS A 27 -1.62 -24.60 -6.05
C LYS A 27 -3.12 -24.93 -6.08
N ALA A 28 -3.60 -25.76 -5.17
CA ALA A 28 -5.02 -26.10 -5.07
C ALA A 28 -5.88 -24.88 -4.71
N ILE A 29 -5.42 -24.07 -3.76
CA ILE A 29 -6.07 -22.80 -3.39
C ILE A 29 -6.16 -21.88 -4.61
N ILE A 30 -5.07 -21.72 -5.36
CA ILE A 30 -5.06 -20.89 -6.56
C ILE A 30 -6.05 -21.43 -7.60
N SER A 31 -6.02 -22.73 -7.88
CA SER A 31 -6.93 -23.35 -8.85
C SER A 31 -8.40 -23.17 -8.48
N PHE A 32 -8.73 -23.23 -7.19
CA PHE A 32 -10.08 -22.94 -6.70
C PHE A 32 -10.45 -21.47 -6.90
N MET A 33 -9.52 -20.55 -6.61
CA MET A 33 -9.75 -19.11 -6.77
C MET A 33 -9.82 -18.65 -8.22
N GLU A 34 -9.18 -19.36 -9.17
CA GLU A 34 -9.38 -19.15 -10.60
C GLU A 34 -10.82 -19.43 -11.03
N LYS A 35 -11.44 -20.46 -10.45
CA LYS A 35 -12.84 -20.82 -10.73
C LYS A 35 -13.84 -19.90 -10.03
N HIS A 36 -13.41 -19.25 -8.95
CA HIS A 36 -14.23 -18.33 -8.14
C HIS A 36 -13.54 -16.97 -7.98
N PRO A 37 -13.46 -16.15 -9.05
CA PRO A 37 -12.76 -14.86 -9.02
C PRO A 37 -13.37 -13.88 -8.00
N ASP A 38 -14.66 -13.99 -7.71
CA ASP A 38 -15.37 -13.20 -6.70
C ASP A 38 -14.81 -13.42 -5.28
N LEU A 39 -14.24 -14.61 -5.03
CA LEU A 39 -13.59 -14.96 -3.77
C LEU A 39 -12.19 -14.36 -3.67
N ALA A 40 -11.46 -14.36 -4.78
CA ALA A 40 -10.09 -13.87 -4.90
C ALA A 40 -10.00 -12.34 -4.80
N HIS A 41 -10.97 -11.64 -5.40
CA HIS A 41 -10.99 -10.18 -5.48
C HIS A 41 -11.76 -9.56 -4.31
N ARG A 42 -11.28 -8.42 -3.80
CA ARG A 42 -12.02 -7.63 -2.79
C ARG A 42 -13.12 -6.77 -3.44
N ARG A 43 -12.88 -6.30 -4.67
CA ARG A 43 -13.77 -5.37 -5.41
C ARG A 43 -14.96 -6.08 -6.06
N LEU A 44 -14.82 -7.36 -6.46
CA LEU A 44 -15.91 -8.18 -7.01
C LEU A 44 -16.86 -8.74 -5.93
N ARG A 45 -16.58 -8.48 -4.64
CA ARG A 45 -17.49 -8.88 -3.53
C ARG A 45 -18.77 -8.07 -3.49
N VAL A 46 -18.82 -6.95 -4.21
CA VAL A 46 -20.01 -6.10 -4.29
C VAL A 46 -21.12 -6.90 -4.97
N GLY A 47 -22.08 -7.39 -4.19
CA GLY A 47 -23.20 -8.22 -4.66
C GLY A 47 -23.15 -9.70 -4.25
N MET A 48 -22.06 -10.18 -3.61
CA MET A 48 -22.01 -11.56 -3.12
C MET A 48 -22.59 -11.67 -1.70
N GLY A 49 -23.69 -12.41 -1.55
CA GLY A 49 -24.30 -12.65 -0.24
C GLY A 49 -23.36 -13.37 0.73
N HIS A 50 -23.34 -12.94 2.00
CA HIS A 50 -22.44 -13.44 3.03
C HIS A 50 -22.45 -14.97 3.17
N ALA A 51 -23.63 -15.60 3.01
CA ALA A 51 -23.78 -17.05 3.07
C ALA A 51 -23.01 -17.78 1.95
N LYS A 52 -23.03 -17.25 0.71
CA LYS A 52 -22.29 -17.84 -0.42
C LYS A 52 -20.78 -17.72 -0.21
N PHE A 53 -20.34 -16.57 0.29
CA PHE A 53 -18.93 -16.33 0.64
C PHE A 53 -18.44 -17.33 1.71
N LYS A 54 -19.21 -17.55 2.77
CA LYS A 54 -18.85 -18.52 3.82
C LYS A 54 -18.77 -19.95 3.28
N LYS A 55 -19.71 -20.35 2.41
CA LYS A 55 -19.71 -21.67 1.75
C LYS A 55 -18.45 -21.90 0.91
N LEU A 56 -18.08 -20.93 0.06
CA LEU A 56 -16.89 -21.05 -0.79
C LEU A 56 -15.59 -21.15 0.02
N TRP A 57 -15.48 -20.40 1.12
CA TRP A 57 -14.32 -20.52 2.00
C TRP A 57 -14.27 -21.83 2.75
N LEU A 58 -15.41 -22.38 3.16
CA LEU A 58 -15.48 -23.71 3.77
C LEU A 58 -15.03 -24.79 2.78
N GLU A 59 -15.53 -24.73 1.54
CA GLU A 59 -15.14 -25.65 0.48
C GLU A 59 -13.64 -25.56 0.16
N LEU A 60 -13.10 -24.35 0.01
CA LEU A 60 -11.68 -24.11 -0.18
C LEU A 60 -10.85 -24.69 0.96
N SER A 61 -11.31 -24.53 2.19
CA SER A 61 -10.60 -25.03 3.38
C SER A 61 -10.59 -26.55 3.42
N ASN A 62 -11.68 -27.20 3.02
CA ASN A 62 -11.75 -28.66 2.91
C ASN A 62 -10.80 -29.17 1.83
N ILE A 63 -10.75 -28.51 0.67
CA ILE A 63 -9.82 -28.86 -0.43
C ILE A 63 -8.36 -28.68 0.01
N ALA A 64 -8.04 -27.61 0.74
CA ALA A 64 -6.68 -27.36 1.19
C ALA A 64 -6.26 -28.34 2.31
N ASN A 65 -7.18 -28.71 3.20
CA ASN A 65 -6.94 -29.65 4.29
C ASN A 65 -6.95 -31.11 3.85
N SER A 66 -7.54 -31.45 2.70
CA SER A 66 -7.49 -32.82 2.13
C SER A 66 -6.16 -33.16 1.47
N ILE A 67 -5.28 -32.16 1.29
CA ILE A 67 -3.93 -32.33 0.76
C ILE A 67 -2.95 -32.39 1.93
N ASP A 68 -2.02 -33.34 1.87
CA ASP A 68 -0.95 -33.48 2.87
C ASP A 68 -0.20 -32.16 3.07
N GLY A 69 -0.17 -31.70 4.32
CA GLY A 69 0.45 -30.43 4.70
C GLY A 69 -0.14 -29.80 5.95
N THR A 70 -0.19 -28.46 5.99
CA THR A 70 -0.79 -27.76 7.13
C THR A 70 -2.30 -27.88 7.09
N ILE A 71 -2.89 -28.25 8.22
CA ILE A 71 -4.33 -28.17 8.41
C ILE A 71 -4.62 -26.83 9.08
N LYS A 72 -5.57 -26.07 8.53
CA LYS A 72 -6.02 -24.81 9.12
C LYS A 72 -7.54 -24.73 9.13
N SER A 73 -8.05 -23.97 10.09
CA SER A 73 -9.46 -23.58 10.07
C SER A 73 -9.76 -22.66 8.89
N THR A 74 -11.04 -22.52 8.55
CA THR A 74 -11.50 -21.60 7.50
C THR A 74 -10.99 -20.18 7.70
N LYS A 75 -11.02 -19.69 8.95
CA LYS A 75 -10.48 -18.38 9.32
C LYS A 75 -8.97 -18.31 9.11
N GLY A 76 -8.25 -19.41 9.38
CA GLY A 76 -6.82 -19.54 9.12
C GLY A 76 -6.47 -19.46 7.63
N TRP A 77 -7.24 -20.09 6.76
CA TRP A 77 -7.06 -20.02 5.31
C TRP A 77 -7.40 -18.64 4.73
N ILE A 78 -8.46 -18.00 5.22
CA ILE A 78 -8.80 -16.60 4.88
C ILE A 78 -7.65 -15.65 5.25
N LYS A 79 -7.09 -15.80 6.45
CA LYS A 79 -5.94 -15.02 6.93
C LYS A 79 -4.72 -15.28 6.05
N PHE A 80 -4.36 -16.54 5.82
CA PHE A 80 -3.24 -16.93 4.96
C PHE A 80 -3.33 -16.29 3.59
N TRP A 81 -4.50 -16.36 2.94
CA TRP A 81 -4.69 -15.76 1.62
C TRP A 81 -4.53 -14.24 1.64
N SER A 82 -5.09 -13.58 2.66
CA SER A 82 -4.98 -12.12 2.83
C SER A 82 -3.52 -11.69 3.01
N ASP A 83 -2.77 -12.41 3.85
CA ASP A 83 -1.35 -12.16 4.11
C ASP A 83 -0.49 -12.47 2.87
N LYS A 84 -0.75 -13.58 2.17
CA LYS A 84 -0.04 -13.97 0.95
C LYS A 84 -0.25 -12.94 -0.17
N LYS A 85 -1.48 -12.46 -0.36
CA LYS A 85 -1.79 -11.39 -1.31
C LYS A 85 -1.04 -10.11 -0.98
N ARG A 86 -1.08 -9.67 0.29
CA ARG A 86 -0.36 -8.48 0.74
C ARG A 86 1.14 -8.61 0.50
N SER A 87 1.74 -9.74 0.87
CA SER A 87 3.17 -10.01 0.66
C SER A 87 3.55 -9.93 -0.82
N ILE A 88 2.71 -10.45 -1.72
CA ILE A 88 2.94 -10.40 -3.17
C ILE A 88 2.85 -8.96 -3.71
N HIS A 89 1.87 -8.16 -3.25
CA HIS A 89 1.77 -6.75 -3.66
C HIS A 89 2.97 -5.93 -3.19
N ILE A 90 3.42 -6.14 -1.94
CA ILE A 90 4.61 -5.48 -1.40
C ILE A 90 5.84 -5.89 -2.21
N LYS A 91 6.02 -7.18 -2.47
CA LYS A 91 7.16 -7.69 -3.25
C LYS A 91 7.17 -7.10 -4.67
N LYS A 92 6.02 -7.02 -5.34
CA LYS A 92 5.91 -6.39 -6.65
C LYS A 92 6.31 -4.91 -6.61
N LYS A 93 5.76 -4.16 -5.65
CA LYS A 93 6.10 -2.75 -5.46
C LYS A 93 7.59 -2.54 -5.19
N GLN A 94 8.22 -3.41 -4.39
CA GLN A 94 9.66 -3.35 -4.13
C GLN A 94 10.52 -3.67 -5.36
N ILE A 95 10.05 -4.56 -6.26
CA ILE A 95 10.70 -4.83 -7.55
C ILE A 95 10.56 -3.60 -8.48
N GLU A 96 9.37 -3.00 -8.55
CA GLU A 96 9.12 -1.80 -9.36
C GLU A 96 9.94 -0.59 -8.88
N GLU A 97 10.09 -0.42 -7.56
CA GLU A 97 10.94 0.61 -6.93
C GLU A 97 12.45 0.29 -7.00
N GLY A 98 12.84 -0.84 -7.61
CA GLY A 98 14.25 -1.24 -7.75
C GLY A 98 14.95 -1.63 -6.43
N LYS A 99 14.21 -1.72 -5.32
CA LYS A 99 14.73 -2.11 -3.99
C LYS A 99 15.04 -3.60 -3.88
N LEU A 100 14.45 -4.41 -4.75
CA LEU A 100 14.62 -5.86 -4.77
C LEU A 100 14.97 -6.32 -6.20
N LEU A 101 16.14 -6.93 -6.36
CA LEU A 101 16.56 -7.54 -7.63
C LEU A 101 15.82 -8.87 -7.83
N GLY A 102 15.02 -8.96 -8.90
CA GLY A 102 14.37 -10.20 -9.32
C GLY A 102 12.97 -9.99 -9.90
N SER A 103 12.30 -11.09 -10.23
CA SER A 103 10.90 -11.11 -10.68
C SER A 103 10.05 -11.92 -9.71
N LEU A 104 8.73 -11.71 -9.74
CA LEU A 104 7.78 -12.59 -9.06
C LEU A 104 7.92 -14.02 -9.61
N THR A 105 7.87 -15.02 -8.72
CA THR A 105 7.82 -16.41 -9.19
C THR A 105 6.55 -16.64 -10.01
N ALA A 106 6.55 -17.58 -10.95
CA ALA A 106 5.38 -17.82 -11.82
C ALA A 106 4.06 -18.00 -11.07
N LEU A 107 4.11 -18.61 -9.87
CA LEU A 107 2.96 -18.79 -9.00
C LEU A 107 2.53 -17.49 -8.28
N GLU A 108 3.48 -16.66 -7.88
CA GLU A 108 3.20 -15.34 -7.29
C GLU A 108 2.66 -14.37 -8.34
N GLN A 109 3.20 -14.41 -9.56
CA GLN A 109 2.68 -13.65 -10.70
C GLN A 109 1.23 -14.05 -10.99
N LYS A 110 0.93 -15.35 -11.00
CA LYS A 110 -0.43 -15.87 -11.17
C LYS A 110 -1.39 -15.38 -10.08
N ILE A 111 -0.98 -15.36 -8.81
CA ILE A 111 -1.78 -14.79 -7.72
C ILE A 111 -1.98 -13.28 -7.90
N TYR A 112 -0.94 -12.56 -8.33
CA TYR A 112 -1.01 -11.12 -8.59
C TYR A 112 -2.04 -10.82 -9.69
N ASP A 113 -1.95 -11.50 -10.83
CA ASP A 113 -2.86 -11.32 -11.96
C ASP A 113 -4.30 -11.71 -11.58
N LEU A 114 -4.49 -12.77 -10.79
CA LEU A 114 -5.79 -13.16 -10.23
C LEU A 114 -6.36 -12.20 -9.19
N CYS A 115 -5.58 -11.25 -8.72
CA CYS A 115 -6.02 -10.26 -7.72
C CYS A 115 -6.18 -8.86 -8.30
N ASP A 116 -5.51 -8.60 -9.43
CA ASP A 116 -5.36 -7.29 -10.08
C ASP A 116 -5.88 -7.30 -11.52
N ALA A 117 -6.57 -8.37 -11.96
CA ALA A 117 -7.19 -8.43 -13.27
C ALA A 117 -8.08 -7.20 -13.48
N HIS A 118 -7.54 -6.25 -14.23
CA HIS A 118 -8.32 -5.29 -14.99
C HIS A 118 -9.40 -6.10 -15.71
N PRO A 119 -10.69 -5.74 -15.59
CA PRO A 119 -11.66 -6.26 -16.53
C PRO A 119 -11.13 -5.98 -17.94
N PRO A 120 -11.26 -6.94 -18.89
CA PRO A 120 -10.82 -6.70 -20.25
C PRO A 120 -11.45 -5.42 -20.74
N ILE A 121 -10.61 -4.54 -21.27
CA ILE A 121 -10.96 -3.30 -21.92
C ILE A 121 -11.84 -3.66 -23.11
N THR A 122 -13.15 -3.76 -22.88
CA THR A 122 -14.16 -3.62 -23.93
C THR A 122 -14.75 -2.23 -23.77
N SER A 123 -14.22 -1.30 -24.56
CA SER A 123 -14.90 -0.10 -25.06
C SER A 123 -16.26 0.22 -24.41
N ARG A 124 -16.27 0.94 -23.29
CA ARG A 124 -17.42 1.78 -22.95
C ARG A 124 -16.94 3.22 -22.93
N LYS A 125 -17.23 3.89 -24.05
CA LYS A 125 -17.14 5.33 -24.22
C LYS A 125 -17.72 6.01 -22.98
N LYS A 126 -17.02 7.04 -22.48
CA LYS A 126 -17.56 8.00 -21.51
C LYS A 126 -18.96 8.42 -21.95
N LYS A 127 -20.00 7.93 -21.27
CA LYS A 127 -21.30 8.58 -21.31
C LYS A 127 -21.20 9.74 -20.33
N ILE A 128 -21.11 10.94 -20.92
CA ILE A 128 -21.59 12.17 -20.30
C ILE A 128 -22.92 11.86 -19.58
N VAL A 129 -22.97 12.20 -18.29
CA VAL A 129 -24.20 12.20 -17.52
C VAL A 129 -25.13 13.21 -18.18
N LYS A 130 -26.23 12.74 -18.76
CA LYS A 130 -27.38 13.61 -19.05
C LYS A 130 -28.00 13.95 -17.70
N GLU A 131 -28.05 15.23 -17.36
CA GLU A 131 -28.98 15.74 -16.37
C GLU A 131 -30.40 15.48 -16.91
N GLU A 132 -31.16 14.65 -16.22
CA GLU A 132 -32.62 14.66 -16.35
C GLU A 132 -33.18 15.65 -15.33
N PRO A 133 -34.16 16.49 -15.73
CA PRO A 133 -34.95 17.24 -14.76
C PRO A 133 -35.82 16.24 -13.98
N CYS A 134 -35.69 16.27 -12.65
CA CYS A 134 -36.59 15.58 -11.74
C CYS A 134 -38.01 16.17 -11.88
N ASN A 135 -38.79 15.67 -12.84
CA ASN A 135 -40.23 15.88 -12.89
C ASN A 135 -40.90 14.69 -12.17
N GLY A 136 -40.96 14.77 -10.84
CA GLY A 136 -41.79 13.90 -10.02
C GLY A 136 -43.24 14.35 -10.12
N ASN A 137 -43.97 13.82 -11.10
CA ASN A 137 -45.42 13.82 -11.14
C ASN A 137 -45.91 12.54 -10.47
N ASP A 138 -45.97 12.55 -9.13
CA ASP A 138 -46.61 11.49 -8.36
C ASP A 138 -47.98 11.99 -7.92
N ASN A 139 -48.95 11.74 -8.81
CA ASN A 139 -50.36 11.90 -8.55
C ASN A 139 -50.87 10.53 -8.08
N GLU A 140 -50.79 10.25 -6.78
CA GLU A 140 -51.47 9.11 -6.15
C GLU A 140 -52.23 9.62 -4.91
N SER A 141 -53.53 9.78 -5.15
CA SER A 141 -54.67 9.87 -4.25
C SER A 141 -54.44 9.41 -2.79
N PHE A 142 -54.71 10.31 -1.85
CA PHE A 142 -55.13 9.97 -0.50
C PHE A 142 -56.38 10.80 -0.17
N ASP A 143 -57.55 10.20 -0.38
CA ASP A 143 -58.81 10.62 0.23
C ASP A 143 -58.68 10.45 1.75
N ASP A 144 -58.80 11.54 2.52
CA ASP A 144 -59.54 11.50 3.79
C ASP A 144 -59.84 12.93 4.31
N GLU A 145 -61.12 13.30 4.21
CA GLU A 145 -61.94 13.85 5.30
C GLU A 145 -61.32 14.89 6.27
N LEU A 146 -61.69 16.18 6.08
CA LEU A 146 -62.57 16.89 7.02
C LEU A 146 -62.79 18.35 6.57
N SER A 147 -64.07 18.66 6.36
CA SER A 147 -64.60 20.01 6.26
C SER A 147 -64.31 20.79 7.54
N ASN A 148 -63.76 22.00 7.43
CA ASN A 148 -64.21 23.07 8.28
C ASN A 148 -64.05 24.45 7.64
N ASP A 149 -65.19 25.10 7.50
CA ASP A 149 -65.44 26.45 7.06
C ASP A 149 -64.87 27.45 8.07
N TYR A 150 -63.97 28.34 7.65
CA TYR A 150 -63.89 29.70 8.18
C TYR A 150 -63.30 30.63 7.10
N LYS A 151 -64.19 31.40 6.47
CA LYS A 151 -63.83 32.65 5.79
C LYS A 151 -63.36 33.67 6.83
N GLN A 152 -62.08 34.04 6.83
CA GLN A 152 -61.67 35.36 7.33
C GLN A 152 -60.29 35.79 6.81
N GLU A 153 -60.25 37.02 6.29
CA GLU A 153 -59.07 37.89 6.09
C GLU A 153 -58.14 37.64 4.87
N GLU A 154 -58.66 38.00 3.70
CA GLU A 154 -57.83 38.63 2.65
C GLU A 154 -57.30 39.99 3.15
N ASN A 155 -56.11 39.99 3.76
CA ASN A 155 -55.24 41.18 3.79
C ASN A 155 -53.75 40.88 4.12
N SER A 156 -53.33 39.61 4.22
CA SER A 156 -51.93 39.25 4.50
C SER A 156 -51.14 38.67 3.32
N ARG A 157 -51.74 38.53 2.13
CA ARG A 157 -51.12 37.85 0.98
C ARG A 157 -50.12 38.67 0.16
N LEU A 158 -50.01 39.98 0.40
CA LEU A 158 -49.09 40.86 -0.36
C LEU A 158 -47.73 41.06 0.32
N ASN A 159 -47.60 40.77 1.62
CA ASN A 159 -46.36 40.97 2.37
C ASN A 159 -45.51 39.70 2.53
N THR A 160 -46.04 38.52 2.22
CA THR A 160 -45.28 37.26 2.27
C THR A 160 -44.32 37.12 1.08
N SER A 161 -44.72 37.58 -0.10
CA SER A 161 -43.91 37.49 -1.33
C SER A 161 -42.56 38.21 -1.22
N GLU A 162 -42.51 39.40 -0.59
CA GLU A 162 -41.27 40.17 -0.48
C GLU A 162 -40.29 39.55 0.53
N VAL A 163 -40.82 38.92 1.59
CA VAL A 163 -40.01 38.19 2.59
C VAL A 163 -39.46 36.90 1.96
N ASP A 164 -40.28 36.19 1.19
CA ASP A 164 -39.90 34.98 0.49
C ASP A 164 -38.85 35.28 -0.61
N GLU A 165 -38.98 36.38 -1.35
CA GLU A 165 -37.96 36.83 -2.33
C GLU A 165 -36.63 37.20 -1.67
N ARG A 166 -36.65 37.83 -0.50
CA ARG A 166 -35.42 38.11 0.28
C ARG A 166 -34.76 36.82 0.76
N GLN A 167 -35.54 35.83 1.18
CA GLN A 167 -35.04 34.52 1.55
C GLN A 167 -34.47 33.76 0.34
N LEU A 168 -35.15 33.79 -0.82
CA LEU A 168 -34.67 33.17 -2.05
C LEU A 168 -33.33 33.76 -2.50
N ASN A 169 -33.21 35.10 -2.46
CA ASN A 169 -31.97 35.80 -2.77
C ASN A 169 -30.85 35.50 -1.77
N MET A 170 -31.18 35.24 -0.49
CA MET A 170 -30.21 34.82 0.51
C MET A 170 -29.72 33.39 0.28
N ILE A 171 -30.64 32.48 -0.09
CA ILE A 171 -30.33 31.09 -0.43
C ILE A 171 -29.43 31.05 -1.68
N ASP A 172 -29.74 31.84 -2.72
CA ASP A 172 -28.93 31.90 -3.94
C ASP A 172 -27.50 32.40 -3.66
N LYS A 173 -27.37 33.46 -2.86
CA LYS A 173 -26.05 33.94 -2.41
C LYS A 173 -25.29 32.88 -1.61
N LEU A 174 -25.98 32.13 -0.75
CA LEU A 174 -25.36 31.05 0.03
C LEU A 174 -24.88 29.91 -0.86
N VAL A 175 -25.65 29.54 -1.89
CA VAL A 175 -25.26 28.55 -2.90
C VAL A 175 -24.01 29.01 -3.66
N VAL A 176 -23.95 30.29 -4.06
CA VAL A 176 -22.75 30.86 -4.71
C VAL A 176 -21.53 30.78 -3.80
N VAL A 177 -21.65 31.16 -2.52
CA VAL A 177 -20.55 31.09 -1.55
C VAL A 177 -20.10 29.65 -1.33
N MET A 178 -21.03 28.69 -1.21
CA MET A 178 -20.71 27.27 -1.05
C MET A 178 -20.01 26.70 -2.29
N ASN A 179 -20.44 27.07 -3.49
CA ASN A 179 -19.78 26.66 -4.73
C ASN A 179 -18.36 27.21 -4.81
N GLN A 180 -18.16 28.48 -4.42
CA GLN A 180 -16.82 29.09 -4.37
C GLN A 180 -15.93 28.42 -3.32
N GLN A 181 -16.47 28.11 -2.13
CA GLN A 181 -15.75 27.40 -1.07
C GLN A 181 -15.39 25.97 -1.50
N SER A 182 -16.30 25.27 -2.17
CA SER A 182 -16.05 23.92 -2.72
C SER A 182 -14.96 23.93 -3.79
N ALA A 183 -14.97 24.93 -4.68
CA ALA A 183 -13.92 25.11 -5.69
C ALA A 183 -12.57 25.43 -5.03
N ALA A 184 -12.54 26.29 -4.02
CA ALA A 184 -11.33 26.62 -3.27
C ALA A 184 -10.75 25.40 -2.54
N LEU A 185 -11.60 24.60 -1.88
CA LEU A 185 -11.19 23.35 -1.23
C LEU A 185 -10.64 22.34 -2.23
N SER A 186 -11.25 22.23 -3.41
CA SER A 186 -10.78 21.33 -4.47
C SER A 186 -9.40 21.74 -4.99
N GLN A 187 -9.18 23.05 -5.21
CA GLN A 187 -7.88 23.58 -5.61
C GLN A 187 -6.82 23.37 -4.52
N MET A 188 -7.17 23.60 -3.25
CA MET A 188 -6.28 23.35 -2.12
C MET A 188 -5.89 21.88 -2.05
N ALA A 189 -6.84 20.95 -2.17
CA ALA A 189 -6.57 19.52 -2.18
C ALA A 189 -5.63 19.12 -3.33
N GLN A 190 -5.81 19.69 -4.53
CA GLN A 190 -4.94 19.43 -5.66
C GLN A 190 -3.52 20.00 -5.46
N ALA A 191 -3.41 21.20 -4.87
CA ALA A 191 -2.13 21.80 -4.52
C ALA A 191 -1.39 20.98 -3.47
N THR A 192 -2.08 20.51 -2.43
CA THR A 192 -1.53 19.62 -1.40
C THR A 192 -1.07 18.29 -2.00
N LEU A 193 -1.84 17.69 -2.91
CA LEU A 193 -1.45 16.45 -3.58
C LEU A 193 -0.19 16.64 -4.44
N THR A 194 -0.10 17.77 -5.15
CA THR A 194 1.08 18.10 -5.96
C THR A 194 2.31 18.33 -5.07
N SER A 195 2.14 19.06 -3.97
CA SER A 195 3.20 19.29 -2.98
C SER A 195 3.67 17.97 -2.34
N SER A 196 2.74 17.08 -1.97
CA SER A 196 3.08 15.75 -1.43
C SER A 196 3.90 14.93 -2.41
N LYS A 197 3.56 14.96 -3.71
CA LYS A 197 4.31 14.24 -4.74
C LYS A 197 5.70 14.83 -4.93
N ALA A 198 5.84 16.15 -4.90
CA ALA A 198 7.16 16.79 -4.96
C ALA A 198 8.02 16.41 -3.74
N LEU A 199 7.45 16.41 -2.53
CA LEU A 199 8.15 15.98 -1.33
C LEU A 199 8.59 14.51 -1.39
N GLU A 200 7.77 13.63 -1.95
CA GLU A 200 8.13 12.23 -2.19
C GLU A 200 9.36 12.11 -3.10
N THR A 201 9.40 12.87 -4.21
CA THR A 201 10.57 12.85 -5.12
C THR A 201 11.83 13.40 -4.46
N ILE A 202 11.71 14.41 -3.59
CA ILE A 202 12.85 14.95 -2.84
C ILE A 202 13.37 13.92 -1.82
N ALA A 203 12.47 13.22 -1.14
CA ALA A 203 12.83 12.17 -0.18
C ALA A 203 13.54 10.99 -0.87
N GLU A 204 13.05 10.58 -2.05
CA GLU A 204 13.69 9.53 -2.86
C GLU A 204 15.10 9.94 -3.31
N ALA A 205 15.25 11.16 -3.86
CA ALA A 205 16.56 11.68 -4.26
C ALA A 205 17.53 11.78 -3.07
N SER A 206 17.05 12.22 -1.91
CA SER A 206 17.84 12.29 -0.67
C SER A 206 18.30 10.91 -0.21
N HIS A 207 17.44 9.89 -0.31
CA HIS A 207 17.80 8.52 0.04
C HIS A 207 18.91 7.97 -0.87
N VAL A 208 18.82 8.20 -2.19
CA VAL A 208 19.85 7.80 -3.14
C VAL A 208 21.18 8.51 -2.85
N GLN A 209 21.13 9.80 -2.50
CA GLN A 209 22.32 10.56 -2.10
C GLN A 209 22.95 9.98 -0.82
N ALA A 210 22.16 9.60 0.18
CA ALA A 210 22.69 8.98 1.40
C ALA A 210 23.45 7.67 1.10
N ILE A 211 22.89 6.80 0.25
CA ILE A 211 23.57 5.56 -0.18
C ILE A 211 24.88 5.87 -0.91
N ALA A 212 24.92 6.91 -1.76
CA ALA A 212 26.13 7.31 -2.45
C ALA A 212 27.21 7.80 -1.47
N VAL A 213 26.83 8.54 -0.43
CA VAL A 213 27.74 8.98 0.64
C VAL A 213 28.29 7.78 1.43
N ASP A 214 27.46 6.79 1.77
CA ASP A 214 27.91 5.57 2.47
C ASP A 214 28.95 4.80 1.63
N ARG A 215 28.75 4.73 0.31
CA ARG A 215 29.73 4.13 -0.59
C ARG A 215 31.06 4.88 -0.56
N LEU A 216 31.02 6.22 -0.56
CA LEU A 216 32.23 7.03 -0.43
C LEU A 216 32.93 6.80 0.92
N ALA A 217 32.18 6.72 2.02
CA ALA A 217 32.74 6.42 3.33
C ALA A 217 33.50 5.08 3.33
N ASN A 218 32.91 4.03 2.78
CA ASN A 218 33.58 2.71 2.66
C ASN A 218 34.86 2.77 1.80
N THR A 219 34.86 3.58 0.73
CA THR A 219 36.08 3.77 -0.07
C THR A 219 37.16 4.50 0.72
N PHE A 220 36.81 5.50 1.53
CA PHE A 220 37.77 6.19 2.39
C PHE A 220 38.34 5.28 3.48
N GLU A 221 37.53 4.41 4.07
CA GLU A 221 38.03 3.41 5.03
C GLU A 221 39.05 2.45 4.38
N THR A 222 38.76 2.00 3.16
CA THR A 222 39.66 1.12 2.40
C THR A 222 40.98 1.83 2.06
N ILE A 223 40.91 3.09 1.59
CA ILE A 223 42.09 3.91 1.31
C ILE A 223 42.90 4.11 2.60
N ASN A 224 42.24 4.40 3.73
CA ASN A 224 42.91 4.62 5.00
C ASN A 224 43.64 3.35 5.47
N ALA A 225 43.03 2.17 5.35
CA ALA A 225 43.68 0.90 5.64
C ALA A 225 44.93 0.69 4.75
N SER A 226 44.82 0.92 3.44
CA SER A 226 45.95 0.79 2.52
C SER A 226 47.09 1.77 2.84
N PHE A 227 46.78 2.97 3.31
CA PHE A 227 47.77 3.95 3.74
C PHE A 227 48.55 3.47 4.97
N HIS A 228 47.85 2.85 5.93
CA HIS A 228 48.49 2.22 7.07
C HIS A 228 49.42 1.07 6.65
N ASP A 229 49.01 0.24 5.69
CA ASP A 229 49.84 -0.85 5.18
C ASP A 229 51.11 -0.33 4.49
N VAL A 230 50.99 0.68 3.63
CA VAL A 230 52.14 1.34 2.99
C VAL A 230 53.08 1.94 4.03
N ARG A 231 52.55 2.64 5.03
CA ARG A 231 53.35 3.21 6.13
C ARG A 231 54.11 2.11 6.88
N ASN A 232 53.44 1.01 7.22
CA ASN A 232 54.06 -0.11 7.92
C ASN A 232 55.15 -0.78 7.08
N ALA A 233 54.92 -0.92 5.77
CA ALA A 233 55.93 -1.45 4.84
C ALA A 233 57.17 -0.55 4.77
N ILE A 234 57.00 0.77 4.68
CA ILE A 234 58.10 1.74 4.68
C ILE A 234 58.89 1.64 5.99
N LEU A 235 58.21 1.58 7.14
CA LEU A 235 58.86 1.41 8.44
C LEU A 235 59.64 0.09 8.52
N GLY A 236 59.09 -1.00 7.97
CA GLY A 236 59.76 -2.29 7.89
C GLY A 236 61.01 -2.26 7.01
N ILE A 237 60.94 -1.58 5.86
CA ILE A 237 62.07 -1.37 4.96
C ILE A 237 63.16 -0.55 5.67
N ASP A 238 62.83 0.58 6.30
CA ASP A 238 63.77 1.43 7.04
C ASP A 238 64.45 0.64 8.17
N TYR A 239 63.68 -0.12 8.94
CA TYR A 239 64.20 -1.00 9.99
C TYR A 239 65.18 -2.03 9.42
N THR A 240 64.84 -2.67 8.31
CA THR A 240 65.69 -3.67 7.65
C THR A 240 66.98 -3.05 7.11
N ILE A 241 66.89 -1.87 6.48
CA ILE A 241 68.05 -1.13 5.97
C ILE A 241 69.00 -0.77 7.13
N LYS A 242 68.49 -0.21 8.23
CA LYS A 242 69.30 0.13 9.41
C LYS A 242 69.94 -1.08 10.07
N ARG A 243 69.31 -2.25 9.99
CA ARG A 243 69.86 -3.51 10.52
C ARG A 243 70.97 -4.08 9.63
N CYS A 244 70.78 -4.06 8.31
CA CYS A 244 71.75 -4.60 7.36
C CYS A 244 72.93 -3.65 7.10
N TYR A 245 72.69 -2.34 7.23
CA TYR A 245 73.68 -1.29 7.11
C TYR A 245 73.65 -0.44 8.38
N PRO A 246 74.11 -0.98 9.52
CA PRO A 246 74.27 -0.18 10.71
C PRO A 246 75.20 0.97 10.34
N ALA A 247 74.70 2.21 10.46
CA ALA A 247 75.50 3.39 10.24
C ALA A 247 76.77 3.22 11.08
N THR A 248 77.91 3.09 10.41
CA THR A 248 79.23 3.02 11.02
C THR A 248 79.46 4.34 11.75
N ALA A 249 79.02 4.42 12.99
CA ALA A 249 79.41 5.45 13.93
C ALA A 249 80.83 5.15 14.43
N SER A 250 81.81 5.12 13.51
CA SER A 250 83.24 5.29 13.76
C SER A 250 84.05 4.90 12.53
N GLU A 251 84.29 5.83 11.59
CA GLU A 251 85.61 6.01 10.96
C GLU A 251 85.62 7.26 10.06
N GLN A 252 86.50 8.20 10.44
CA GLN A 252 87.19 9.20 9.62
C GLN A 252 86.53 9.70 8.33
N ARG A 253 85.96 10.91 8.42
CA ARG A 253 86.30 11.96 7.44
C ARG A 253 87.25 12.97 8.09
N GLN A 254 88.49 12.54 8.30
CA GLN A 254 89.61 13.43 8.07
C GLN A 254 89.68 13.63 6.56
N ASN A 255 89.12 14.71 6.05
CA ASN A 255 89.58 15.28 4.78
C ASN A 255 89.80 16.76 5.02
N SER A 256 91.07 17.01 5.30
CA SER A 256 91.81 18.25 5.22
C SER A 256 91.36 19.20 4.12
N ASN A 257 91.28 20.47 4.50
CA ASN A 257 91.54 21.66 3.70
C ASN A 257 92.32 21.39 2.40
N ILE A 258 91.70 21.58 1.23
CA ILE A 258 92.36 21.58 -0.10
C ILE A 258 92.02 22.85 -0.92
N PHE A 259 91.41 23.87 -0.32
CA PHE A 259 91.32 25.19 -0.96
C PHE A 259 91.93 26.26 -0.06
N SER A 260 93.25 26.40 -0.18
CA SER A 260 94.03 27.63 -0.03
C SER A 260 94.75 27.88 -1.35
#